data_AF-A0A7V6HJ75-F1
#
_entry.id   AF-A0A7V6HJ75-F1
#
_cell.length_a   1.000
_cell.length_b   1.000
_cell.length_c   1.000
_cell.angle_alpha   90.00
_cell.angle_beta   90.00
_cell.angle_gamma   90.00
#
_symmetry.space_group_name_H-M   'P 1'
#
loop_
_entity.id
_entity.type
_entity.pdbx_description
1 polymer ?
#
loop_
_entity_poly.entity_id
_entity_poly.type
_entity_poly.pdbx_seq_one_letter_code
_entity_poly.pdbx_strand_id
1 'polypeptide(L)'
;MNGPFPDAYEIEVDPRRMMDRAWPQPEGNAAVYLEVPRSLAGAVSNWVESCAGLATASSVGEAVRCVDADFSARFAYRLGIRMKANPDPLIDFMTRKEGSCTFFASAATLMFRQRGIPARMIGGFVCNDWNPWLARWVVRERDGHAWVEVWDSASGRWLIVDPTPPEGRPSALQRPGRFRLALDLFAASWRRTLAYLRNTNFLQVLADGGELLILFLWQMIWSVPGVVVALGFGALAWLRWRRRWWRMTPEARLREELTRAMTHVERRALPAPLRRRTAESWTEWYQRVAERLPDERAAQLVTLLERYQEIRYSVTLDEAAARDWIETAHIATTKWSR
;
A
#
# COMPACT_ATOMS: atom_id res chain seq x y z
N MET A 1 20.01 12.10 -18.48
CA MET A 1 19.37 10.78 -18.45
C MET A 1 18.81 10.56 -17.05
N ASN A 2 17.59 11.05 -16.76
CA ASN A 2 16.97 10.94 -15.44
C ASN A 2 15.63 10.20 -15.56
N GLY A 3 15.69 8.93 -15.92
CA GLY A 3 14.59 7.98 -15.76
C GLY A 3 14.92 7.00 -14.64
N PRO A 4 13.92 6.36 -14.00
CA PRO A 4 14.18 5.27 -13.06
C PRO A 4 15.01 4.18 -13.77
N PHE A 5 16.02 3.65 -13.09
CA PHE A 5 16.76 2.49 -13.60
C PHE A 5 15.79 1.33 -13.82
N PRO A 6 15.94 0.58 -14.92
CA PRO A 6 15.07 -0.57 -15.18
C PRO A 6 15.27 -1.64 -14.10
N ASP A 7 14.19 -2.30 -13.69
CA ASP A 7 14.23 -3.37 -12.67
C ASP A 7 15.09 -4.57 -13.10
N ALA A 8 15.24 -4.77 -14.42
CA ALA A 8 16.09 -5.76 -15.02
C ALA A 8 16.72 -5.18 -16.29
N TYR A 9 18.01 -5.44 -16.47
CA TYR A 9 18.76 -5.08 -17.67
C TYR A 9 19.77 -6.19 -17.95
N GLU A 10 20.11 -6.32 -19.22
CA GLU A 10 21.13 -7.25 -19.68
C GLU A 10 22.40 -6.46 -19.97
N ILE A 11 23.53 -6.97 -19.48
CA ILE A 11 24.84 -6.43 -19.77
C ILE A 11 25.64 -7.49 -20.50
N GLU A 12 26.13 -7.14 -21.68
CA GLU A 12 27.18 -7.91 -22.33
C GLU A 12 28.49 -7.49 -21.66
N VAL A 13 28.97 -8.32 -20.76
CA VAL A 13 30.30 -8.17 -20.18
C VAL A 13 31.22 -8.99 -21.05
N ASP A 14 32.17 -8.35 -21.74
CA ASP A 14 33.31 -9.06 -22.33
C ASP A 14 34.34 -9.27 -21.20
N PRO A 15 34.46 -10.50 -20.66
CA PRO A 15 35.38 -10.78 -19.56
C PRO A 15 36.84 -10.85 -20.01
N ARG A 16 37.15 -10.54 -21.30
CA ARG A 16 38.54 -10.34 -21.74
C ARG A 16 39.17 -9.30 -20.82
N ARG A 17 40.08 -9.80 -19.97
CA ARG A 17 41.02 -9.08 -19.09
C ARG A 17 40.67 -7.60 -18.96
N MET A 18 40.18 -7.19 -17.78
CA MET A 18 40.53 -5.85 -17.27
C MET A 18 41.94 -5.57 -17.75
N MET A 19 42.15 -4.45 -18.46
CA MET A 19 43.41 -4.03 -19.08
C MET A 19 43.61 -4.60 -20.50
N ASP A 20 43.23 -3.88 -21.56
CA ASP A 20 44.21 -3.03 -22.25
C ASP A 20 43.80 -1.56 -22.43
N ARG A 21 42.53 -1.19 -22.20
CA ARG A 21 42.05 0.19 -22.37
C ARG A 21 40.88 0.51 -21.43
N ALA A 22 41.15 0.68 -20.13
CA ALA A 22 40.13 1.31 -19.29
C ALA A 22 40.01 2.79 -19.69
N TRP A 23 38.82 3.17 -20.15
CA TRP A 23 38.49 4.52 -20.59
C TRP A 23 38.01 5.38 -19.40
N PRO A 24 38.34 6.69 -19.35
CA PRO A 24 39.33 7.34 -20.19
C PRO A 24 40.76 6.95 -19.77
N GLN A 25 41.63 6.77 -20.76
CA GLN A 25 43.07 6.68 -20.52
C GLN A 25 43.57 8.02 -19.96
N PRO A 26 44.62 8.03 -19.11
CA PRO A 26 45.19 9.27 -18.63
C PRO A 26 45.66 10.18 -19.77
N GLU A 27 46.03 9.66 -20.93
CA GLU A 27 46.56 10.46 -22.06
C GLU A 27 45.61 11.59 -22.54
N GLY A 28 44.30 11.47 -22.35
CA GLY A 28 43.35 12.54 -22.70
C GLY A 28 43.13 13.60 -21.60
N ASN A 29 43.46 13.30 -20.33
CA ASN A 29 43.23 14.21 -19.19
C ASN A 29 44.04 13.83 -17.92
N ALA A 30 45.35 13.58 -18.07
CA ALA A 30 46.21 13.02 -17.00
C ALA A 30 46.26 13.92 -15.76
N ALA A 31 46.13 15.23 -15.97
CA ALA A 31 46.15 16.23 -14.90
C ALA A 31 45.07 15.98 -13.83
N VAL A 32 43.86 15.59 -14.24
CA VAL A 32 42.75 15.31 -13.31
C VAL A 32 43.05 14.09 -12.41
N TYR A 33 43.79 13.12 -12.95
CA TYR A 33 44.19 11.93 -12.19
C TYR A 33 45.39 12.13 -11.29
N LEU A 34 46.03 13.31 -11.34
CA LEU A 34 47.17 13.69 -10.50
C LEU A 34 46.84 14.85 -9.54
N GLU A 35 45.64 15.43 -9.66
CA GLU A 35 45.25 16.60 -8.88
C GLU A 35 45.08 16.27 -7.39
N VAL A 36 45.79 17.04 -6.55
CA VAL A 36 45.63 17.06 -5.10
C VAL A 36 45.05 18.42 -4.70
N PRO A 37 43.94 18.48 -3.94
CA PRO A 37 43.36 19.74 -3.49
C PRO A 37 44.38 20.59 -2.72
N ARG A 38 44.46 21.90 -3.04
CA ARG A 38 45.44 22.81 -2.42
C ARG A 38 45.35 22.87 -0.89
N SER A 39 44.15 22.75 -0.33
CA SER A 39 43.92 22.71 1.12
C SER A 39 44.54 21.49 1.79
N LEU A 40 44.71 20.38 1.07
CA LEU A 40 45.23 19.12 1.56
C LEU A 40 46.68 18.85 1.16
N ALA A 41 47.25 19.60 0.21
CA ALA A 41 48.57 19.34 -0.35
C ALA A 41 49.67 19.16 0.70
N GLY A 42 49.72 20.03 1.72
CA GLY A 42 50.70 19.92 2.81
C GLY A 42 50.48 18.66 3.67
N ALA A 43 49.22 18.35 4.01
CA ALA A 43 48.89 17.15 4.78
C ALA A 43 49.23 15.87 4.00
N VAL A 44 48.89 15.82 2.71
CA VAL A 44 49.15 14.67 1.83
C VAL A 44 50.66 14.45 1.65
N SER A 45 51.46 15.51 1.52
CA SER A 45 52.93 15.39 1.49
C SER A 45 53.45 14.70 2.76
N ASN A 46 52.99 15.15 3.94
CA ASN A 46 53.35 14.54 5.21
C ASN A 46 52.91 13.08 5.30
N TRP A 47 51.75 12.73 4.74
CA TRP A 47 51.27 11.34 4.72
C TRP A 47 52.18 10.43 3.90
N VAL A 48 52.59 10.89 2.71
CA VAL A 48 53.53 10.19 1.84
C VAL A 48 54.88 9.99 2.52
N GLU A 49 55.41 11.01 3.19
CA GLU A 49 56.67 10.93 3.94
C GLU A 49 56.56 9.97 5.15
N SER A 50 55.40 9.94 5.81
CA SER A 50 55.15 9.06 6.95
C SER A 50 54.94 7.58 6.58
N CYS A 51 54.64 7.30 5.31
CA CYS A 51 54.39 5.96 4.78
C CYS A 51 55.74 5.34 4.36
N ALA A 52 56.21 4.37 5.14
CA ALA A 52 57.52 3.77 4.93
C ALA A 52 57.70 3.25 3.50
N GLY A 53 58.75 3.73 2.82
CA GLY A 53 59.14 3.31 1.47
C GLY A 53 58.32 3.94 0.33
N LEU A 54 57.21 4.62 0.60
CA LEU A 54 56.37 5.16 -0.47
C LEU A 54 57.04 6.30 -1.25
N ALA A 55 57.74 7.20 -0.55
CA ALA A 55 58.46 8.30 -1.18
C ALA A 55 59.56 7.82 -2.14
N THR A 56 60.20 6.70 -1.81
CA THR A 56 61.31 6.10 -2.56
C THR A 56 60.88 4.98 -3.51
N ALA A 57 59.59 4.62 -3.54
CA ALA A 57 59.10 3.51 -4.35
C ALA A 57 59.42 3.72 -5.84
N SER A 58 60.03 2.70 -6.45
CA SER A 58 60.56 2.70 -7.82
C SER A 58 59.53 2.26 -8.87
N SER A 59 58.45 1.62 -8.43
CA SER A 59 57.38 1.11 -9.28
C SER A 59 56.00 1.30 -8.66
N VAL A 60 54.95 1.31 -9.48
CA VAL A 60 53.56 1.39 -9.00
C VAL A 60 53.23 0.21 -8.08
N GLY A 61 53.68 -1.01 -8.42
CA GLY A 61 53.47 -2.18 -7.58
C GLY A 61 54.16 -2.09 -6.21
N GLU A 62 55.32 -1.45 -6.13
CA GLU A 62 56.00 -1.18 -4.85
C GLU A 62 55.24 -0.13 -4.02
N ALA A 63 54.85 0.98 -4.65
CA ALA A 63 54.05 2.02 -3.99
C ALA A 63 52.75 1.45 -3.41
N VAL A 64 52.07 0.58 -4.16
CA VAL A 64 50.85 -0.12 -3.71
C VAL A 64 51.12 -0.98 -2.49
N ARG A 65 52.19 -1.78 -2.49
CA ARG A 65 52.56 -2.61 -1.33
C ARG A 65 52.89 -1.77 -0.09
N CYS A 66 53.55 -0.63 -0.26
CA CYS A 66 53.84 0.29 0.85
C CYS A 66 52.56 0.80 1.49
N VAL A 67 51.59 1.28 0.70
CA VAL A 67 50.31 1.79 1.22
C VAL A 67 49.49 0.68 1.88
N ASP A 68 49.39 -0.49 1.24
CA ASP A 68 48.66 -1.64 1.77
C ASP A 68 49.23 -2.11 3.12
N ALA A 69 50.56 -2.22 3.22
CA ALA A 69 51.24 -2.58 4.45
C ALA A 69 51.05 -1.54 5.56
N ASP A 70 51.16 -0.25 5.22
CA ASP A 70 51.01 0.85 6.18
C ASP A 70 49.60 0.90 6.79
N PHE A 71 48.57 0.82 5.93
CA PHE A 71 47.18 0.84 6.37
C PHE A 71 46.81 -0.41 7.14
N SER A 72 47.25 -1.59 6.68
CA SER A 72 47.00 -2.84 7.40
C SER A 72 47.67 -2.89 8.77
N ALA A 73 48.84 -2.24 8.94
CA ALA A 73 49.58 -2.25 10.19
C ALA A 73 49.11 -1.19 11.21
N ARG A 74 48.69 -0.01 10.74
CA ARG A 74 48.46 1.15 11.62
C ARG A 74 47.01 1.59 11.75
N PHE A 75 46.11 1.11 10.89
CA PHE A 75 44.74 1.60 10.82
C PHE A 75 43.72 0.50 11.07
N ALA A 76 42.56 0.87 11.61
CA ALA A 76 41.44 -0.02 11.88
C ALA A 76 40.21 0.31 11.02
N TYR A 77 39.51 -0.72 10.56
CA TYR A 77 38.26 -0.54 9.82
C TYR A 77 37.09 -0.33 10.77
N ARG A 78 36.28 0.72 10.54
CA ARG A 78 35.11 1.01 11.37
C ARG A 78 34.03 1.77 10.61
N LEU A 79 32.80 1.25 10.70
CA LEU A 79 31.61 1.89 10.16
C LEU A 79 30.96 2.84 11.18
N GLY A 80 30.29 3.88 10.69
CA GLY A 80 29.49 4.79 11.52
C GLY A 80 30.29 5.86 12.30
N ILE A 81 31.57 6.05 11.99
CA ILE A 81 32.36 7.14 12.58
C ILE A 81 31.80 8.48 12.09
N ARG A 82 31.52 9.38 13.04
CA ARG A 82 31.16 10.77 12.74
C ARG A 82 32.41 11.63 12.69
N MET A 83 32.76 12.09 11.49
CA MET A 83 33.86 13.01 11.25
C MET A 83 33.35 14.45 11.29
N LYS A 84 34.13 15.36 11.88
CA LYS A 84 33.82 16.80 11.83
C LYS A 84 34.20 17.34 10.45
N ALA A 85 33.58 18.45 10.04
CA ALA A 85 33.93 19.13 8.80
C ALA A 85 35.24 19.93 8.92
N ASN A 86 35.65 20.30 10.14
CA ASN A 86 36.90 20.99 10.43
C ASN A 86 37.60 20.35 11.64
N PRO A 87 38.86 19.87 11.53
CA PRO A 87 39.67 19.79 10.30
C PRO A 87 39.00 18.91 9.23
N ASP A 88 39.53 18.93 8.00
CA ASP A 88 39.03 18.11 6.90
C ASP A 88 38.89 16.63 7.35
N PRO A 89 37.80 15.92 6.99
CA PRO A 89 37.60 14.53 7.40
C PRO A 89 38.76 13.59 7.07
N LEU A 90 39.50 13.80 5.98
CA LEU A 90 40.68 12.98 5.67
C LEU A 90 41.84 13.25 6.64
N ILE A 91 41.99 14.49 7.11
CA ILE A 91 42.96 14.83 8.14
C ILE A 91 42.57 14.14 9.46
N ASP A 92 41.30 14.23 9.87
CA ASP A 92 40.80 13.55 11.09
C ASP A 92 40.99 12.03 10.99
N PHE A 93 40.68 11.42 9.84
CA PHE A 93 40.95 10.01 9.57
C PHE A 93 42.44 9.65 9.72
N MET A 94 43.33 10.43 9.12
CA MET A 94 44.77 10.19 9.20
C MET A 94 45.34 10.39 10.60
N THR A 95 44.67 11.16 11.47
CA THR A 95 45.01 11.30 12.89
C THR A 95 44.44 10.15 13.73
N ARG A 96 43.16 9.81 13.58
CA ARG A 96 42.48 8.77 14.37
C ARG A 96 42.90 7.36 14.03
N LYS A 97 43.33 7.14 12.78
CA LYS A 97 43.68 5.82 12.25
C LYS A 97 42.51 4.83 12.24
N GLU A 98 41.27 5.31 12.18
CA GLU A 98 40.07 4.48 12.04
C GLU A 98 39.06 5.09 11.06
N GLY A 99 38.47 4.28 10.18
CA GLY A 99 37.56 4.76 9.13
C GLY A 99 36.86 3.67 8.32
N SER A 100 35.95 4.08 7.44
CA SER A 100 35.33 3.23 6.41
C SER A 100 36.17 3.17 5.13
N CYS A 101 35.84 2.24 4.22
CA CYS A 101 36.56 2.01 2.96
C CYS A 101 36.70 3.29 2.11
N THR A 102 35.71 4.19 2.18
CA THR A 102 35.75 5.50 1.53
C THR A 102 36.94 6.37 1.98
N PHE A 103 37.27 6.37 3.28
CA PHE A 103 38.40 7.14 3.80
C PHE A 103 39.74 6.54 3.37
N PHE A 104 39.87 5.21 3.48
CA PHE A 104 41.04 4.48 2.99
C PHE A 104 41.29 4.74 1.50
N ALA A 105 40.27 4.55 0.66
CA ALA A 105 40.37 4.77 -0.78
C ALA A 105 40.69 6.23 -1.13
N SER A 106 40.09 7.19 -0.42
CA SER A 106 40.34 8.62 -0.67
C SER A 106 41.78 9.02 -0.28
N ALA A 107 42.24 8.63 0.91
CA ALA A 107 43.60 8.94 1.38
C ALA A 107 44.66 8.30 0.48
N ALA A 108 44.50 7.01 0.16
CA ALA A 108 45.40 6.30 -0.75
C ALA A 108 45.42 6.93 -2.15
N THR A 109 44.27 7.31 -2.70
CA THR A 109 44.20 8.02 -3.99
C THR A 109 45.06 9.28 -3.95
N LEU A 110 44.92 10.13 -2.93
CA LEU A 110 45.71 11.37 -2.82
C LEU A 110 47.20 11.08 -2.62
N MET A 111 47.57 10.05 -1.85
CA MET A 111 48.97 9.65 -1.67
C MET A 111 49.61 9.18 -2.98
N PHE A 112 48.91 8.40 -3.81
CA PHE A 112 49.40 8.01 -5.13
C PHE A 112 49.53 9.21 -6.07
N ARG A 113 48.54 10.11 -6.08
CA ARG A 113 48.58 11.35 -6.87
C ARG A 113 49.78 12.21 -6.51
N GLN A 114 50.05 12.39 -5.22
CA GLN A 114 51.21 13.12 -4.72
C GLN A 114 52.53 12.47 -5.13
N ARG A 115 52.56 11.15 -5.33
CA ARG A 115 53.71 10.42 -5.89
C ARG A 115 53.83 10.50 -7.42
N GLY A 116 52.94 11.22 -8.09
CA GLY A 116 52.92 11.31 -9.55
C GLY A 116 52.30 10.09 -10.24
N ILE A 117 51.60 9.22 -9.48
CA ILE A 117 50.91 8.04 -10.03
C ILE A 117 49.46 8.45 -10.29
N PRO A 118 48.97 8.41 -11.56
CA PRO A 118 47.59 8.73 -11.86
C PRO A 118 46.65 7.77 -11.12
N ALA A 119 45.74 8.30 -10.32
CA ALA A 119 44.87 7.50 -9.46
C ALA A 119 43.42 8.02 -9.43
N ARG A 120 42.47 7.11 -9.28
CA ARG A 120 41.05 7.42 -9.12
C ARG A 120 40.40 6.53 -8.07
N MET A 121 39.48 7.12 -7.31
CA MET A 121 38.63 6.39 -6.36
C MET A 121 37.39 5.87 -7.10
N ILE A 122 37.05 4.61 -6.87
CA ILE A 122 35.88 3.95 -7.43
C ILE A 122 34.95 3.55 -6.29
N GLY A 123 33.66 3.88 -6.43
CA GLY A 123 32.60 3.39 -5.56
C GLY A 123 31.72 2.40 -6.32
N GLY A 124 31.43 1.26 -5.70
CA GLY A 124 30.61 0.22 -6.31
C GLY A 124 30.21 -0.86 -5.31
N PHE A 125 30.01 -2.07 -5.81
CA PHE A 125 29.66 -3.22 -5.00
C PHE A 125 30.61 -4.38 -5.27
N VAL A 126 31.03 -5.08 -4.23
CA VAL A 126 31.80 -6.32 -4.37
C VAL A 126 30.85 -7.50 -4.30
N CYS A 127 30.78 -8.24 -5.40
CA CYS A 127 29.81 -9.32 -5.57
C CYS A 127 30.40 -10.67 -5.15
N ASN A 128 30.21 -11.04 -3.89
CA ASN A 128 30.84 -12.24 -3.31
C ASN A 128 29.83 -13.27 -2.75
N ASP A 129 28.53 -12.98 -2.73
CA ASP A 129 27.50 -13.86 -2.17
C ASP A 129 26.75 -14.62 -3.29
N TRP A 130 27.12 -15.87 -3.54
CA TRP A 130 26.37 -16.77 -4.44
C TRP A 130 25.20 -17.44 -3.72
N ASN A 131 23.99 -17.30 -4.27
CA ASN A 131 22.81 -18.03 -3.79
C ASN A 131 22.49 -19.22 -4.72
N PRO A 132 22.73 -20.47 -4.29
CA PRO A 132 22.50 -21.64 -5.13
C PRO A 132 21.02 -21.94 -5.41
N TRP A 133 20.08 -21.52 -4.55
CA TRP A 133 18.65 -21.73 -4.79
C TRP A 133 18.08 -20.78 -5.85
N LEU A 134 18.72 -19.62 -6.00
CA LEU A 134 18.41 -18.66 -7.06
C LEU A 134 19.25 -18.85 -8.32
N ALA A 135 20.34 -19.62 -8.24
CA ALA A 135 21.40 -19.69 -9.25
C ALA A 135 21.89 -18.30 -9.67
N ARG A 136 22.07 -17.40 -8.70
CA ARG A 136 22.44 -15.99 -8.92
C ARG A 136 23.36 -15.49 -7.82
N TRP A 137 24.18 -14.52 -8.20
CA TRP A 137 24.87 -13.68 -7.23
C TRP A 137 23.90 -12.65 -6.63
N VAL A 138 24.02 -12.45 -5.33
CA VAL A 138 23.17 -11.51 -4.57
C VAL A 138 24.05 -10.37 -4.09
N VAL A 139 23.77 -9.16 -4.57
CA VAL A 139 24.42 -7.92 -4.10
C VAL A 139 23.46 -7.19 -3.17
N ARG A 140 24.00 -6.65 -2.07
CA ARG A 140 23.26 -5.93 -1.03
C ARG A 140 23.96 -4.61 -0.72
N GLU A 141 23.25 -3.72 -0.05
CA GLU A 141 23.78 -2.42 0.39
C GLU A 141 25.06 -2.55 1.24
N ARG A 142 25.11 -3.58 2.10
CA ARG A 142 26.29 -3.87 2.93
C ARG A 142 27.54 -4.26 2.12
N ASP A 143 27.35 -4.69 0.87
CA ASP A 143 28.43 -5.10 -0.04
C ASP A 143 28.97 -3.91 -0.83
N GLY A 144 28.43 -2.70 -0.56
CA GLY A 144 28.95 -1.44 -1.07
C GLY A 144 30.40 -1.23 -0.61
N HIS A 145 31.28 -0.93 -1.54
CA HIS A 145 32.72 -0.83 -1.29
C HIS A 145 33.35 0.29 -2.10
N ALA A 146 34.46 0.82 -1.58
CA ALA A 146 35.28 1.80 -2.27
C ALA A 146 36.72 1.30 -2.37
N TRP A 147 37.30 1.42 -3.57
CA TRP A 147 38.68 1.04 -3.87
C TRP A 147 39.35 2.10 -4.73
N VAL A 148 40.63 1.86 -5.06
CA VAL A 148 41.44 2.75 -5.88
C VAL A 148 41.83 2.03 -7.16
N GLU A 149 41.86 2.75 -8.27
CA GLU A 149 42.54 2.33 -9.48
C GLU A 149 43.74 3.23 -9.72
N VAL A 150 44.91 2.63 -9.94
CA VAL A 150 46.17 3.34 -10.25
C VAL A 150 46.66 2.98 -11.64
N TRP A 151 47.12 3.96 -12.41
CA TRP A 151 47.65 3.72 -13.74
C TRP A 151 49.11 3.27 -13.65
N ASP A 152 49.37 2.05 -14.11
CA ASP A 152 50.72 1.56 -14.31
C ASP A 152 51.15 1.81 -15.76
N SER A 153 51.98 2.85 -15.93
CA SER A 153 52.52 3.22 -17.24
C SER A 153 53.43 2.15 -17.84
N ALA A 154 54.09 1.32 -17.02
CA ALA A 154 54.96 0.26 -17.51
C ALA A 154 54.17 -0.87 -18.17
N SER A 155 52.97 -1.15 -17.66
CA SER A 155 52.08 -2.16 -18.23
C SER A 155 50.95 -1.59 -19.10
N GLY A 156 50.84 -0.25 -19.19
CA GLY A 156 49.87 0.46 -20.02
C GLY A 156 48.42 0.29 -19.55
N ARG A 157 48.19 0.21 -18.23
CA ARG A 157 46.91 -0.28 -17.70
C ARG A 157 46.58 0.14 -16.26
N TRP A 158 45.29 0.16 -15.93
CA TRP A 158 44.77 0.47 -14.59
C TRP A 158 44.77 -0.74 -13.65
N LEU A 159 45.56 -0.69 -12.58
CA LEU A 159 45.60 -1.69 -11.51
C LEU A 159 44.55 -1.37 -10.45
N ILE A 160 43.75 -2.38 -10.07
CA ILE A 160 42.84 -2.30 -8.92
C ILE A 160 43.65 -2.49 -7.64
N VAL A 161 43.43 -1.58 -6.69
CA VAL A 161 44.09 -1.53 -5.40
C VAL A 161 43.05 -1.31 -4.32
N ASP A 162 42.99 -2.22 -3.36
CA ASP A 162 42.13 -2.07 -2.18
C ASP A 162 42.98 -1.76 -0.93
N PRO A 163 43.09 -0.48 -0.54
CA PRO A 163 43.89 -0.07 0.60
C PRO A 163 43.18 -0.37 1.94
N THR A 164 41.96 -0.91 1.93
CA THR A 164 41.21 -1.24 3.15
C THR A 164 41.89 -2.42 3.87
N PRO A 165 42.10 -2.36 5.19
CA PRO A 165 42.62 -3.49 5.96
C PRO A 165 41.78 -4.75 5.78
N PRO A 166 42.35 -5.97 5.92
CA PRO A 166 41.66 -7.23 5.65
C PRO A 166 40.28 -7.39 6.33
N GLU A 167 40.13 -6.87 7.55
CA GLU A 167 38.89 -6.90 8.32
C GLU A 167 37.74 -6.11 7.68
N GLY A 168 38.07 -5.08 6.90
CA GLY A 168 37.13 -4.21 6.20
C GLY A 168 36.88 -4.59 4.75
N ARG A 169 37.58 -5.60 4.22
CA ARG A 169 37.41 -6.07 2.85
C ARG A 169 36.14 -6.92 2.73
N PRO A 170 35.29 -6.70 1.72
CA PRO A 170 34.10 -7.53 1.51
C PRO A 170 34.51 -9.00 1.32
N SER A 171 34.10 -9.86 2.23
CA SER A 171 34.38 -11.30 2.16
C SER A 171 33.10 -12.08 1.88
N ALA A 172 33.22 -13.09 1.02
CA ALA A 172 32.14 -14.03 0.78
C ALA A 172 31.76 -14.72 2.10
N LEU A 173 30.47 -14.84 2.39
CA LEU A 173 30.04 -15.82 3.38
C LEU A 173 30.38 -17.21 2.84
N GLN A 174 31.39 -17.87 3.42
CA GLN A 174 31.85 -19.18 2.95
C GLN A 174 30.70 -20.19 2.82
N ARG A 175 29.65 -20.09 3.67
CA ARG A 175 28.41 -20.88 3.60
C ARG A 175 27.20 -20.08 4.12
N PRO A 176 26.36 -19.49 3.25
CA PRO A 176 25.11 -18.87 3.70
C PRO A 176 24.16 -19.91 4.32
N GLY A 177 23.61 -19.61 5.49
CA GLY A 177 22.66 -20.51 6.17
C GLY A 177 21.35 -20.69 5.38
N ARG A 178 20.70 -21.86 5.51
CA ARG A 178 19.46 -22.21 4.77
C ARG A 178 18.35 -21.18 4.93
N PHE A 179 18.21 -20.62 6.13
CA PHE A 179 17.22 -19.56 6.40
C PHE A 179 17.45 -18.31 5.54
N ARG A 180 18.71 -17.91 5.37
CA ARG A 180 19.08 -16.76 4.53
C ARG A 180 18.80 -17.03 3.05
N LEU A 181 19.10 -18.25 2.58
CA LEU A 181 18.76 -18.66 1.22
C LEU A 181 17.25 -18.62 0.97
N ALA A 182 16.45 -19.03 1.95
CA ALA A 182 14.98 -18.98 1.90
C ALA A 182 14.46 -17.54 1.84
N LEU A 183 14.99 -16.66 2.69
CA LEU A 183 14.62 -15.24 2.69
C LEU A 183 14.98 -14.56 1.37
N ASP A 184 16.13 -14.88 0.78
CA ASP A 184 16.52 -14.35 -0.53
C ASP A 184 15.57 -14.81 -1.63
N LEU A 185 15.18 -16.09 -1.62
CA LEU A 185 14.21 -16.63 -2.56
C LEU A 185 12.85 -15.93 -2.41
N PHE A 186 12.38 -15.78 -1.17
CA PHE A 186 11.14 -15.08 -0.87
C PHE A 186 11.19 -13.62 -1.34
N ALA A 187 12.25 -12.88 -1.00
CA ALA A 187 12.41 -11.49 -1.39
C ALA A 187 12.54 -11.32 -2.93
N ALA A 188 13.20 -12.26 -3.61
CA ALA A 188 13.26 -12.28 -5.07
C ALA A 188 11.89 -12.54 -5.70
N SER A 189 11.14 -13.51 -5.18
CA SER A 189 9.77 -13.83 -5.63
C SER A 189 8.82 -12.67 -5.39
N TRP A 190 8.85 -12.06 -4.19
CA TRP A 190 8.02 -10.92 -3.84
C TRP A 190 8.28 -9.71 -4.74
N ARG A 191 9.55 -9.38 -5.01
CA ARG A 191 9.90 -8.31 -5.97
C ARG A 191 9.35 -8.60 -7.37
N ARG A 192 9.40 -9.84 -7.82
CA ARG A 192 8.87 -10.26 -9.13
C ARG A 192 7.34 -10.11 -9.18
N THR A 193 6.65 -10.50 -8.11
CA THR A 193 5.20 -10.31 -7.97
C THR A 193 4.82 -8.83 -7.94
N LEU A 194 5.54 -8.00 -7.20
CA LEU A 194 5.32 -6.56 -7.17
C LEU A 194 5.58 -5.90 -8.53
N ALA A 195 6.63 -6.30 -9.24
CA ALA A 195 6.91 -5.81 -10.59
C ALA A 195 5.80 -6.19 -11.57
N TYR A 196 5.28 -7.42 -11.47
CA TYR A 196 4.10 -7.85 -12.21
C TYR A 196 2.89 -6.97 -11.86
N LEU A 197 2.53 -6.84 -10.59
CA LEU A 197 1.39 -6.04 -10.15
C LEU A 197 1.50 -4.55 -10.53
N ARG A 198 2.71 -3.99 -10.55
CA ARG A 198 2.95 -2.59 -10.96
C ARG A 198 2.79 -2.39 -12.47
N ASN A 199 3.16 -3.39 -13.27
CA ASN A 199 3.13 -3.30 -14.73
C ASN A 199 1.80 -3.74 -15.33
N THR A 200 1.00 -4.55 -14.62
CA THR A 200 -0.36 -4.90 -15.03
C THR A 200 -1.33 -3.84 -14.52
N ASN A 201 -2.23 -3.32 -15.38
CA ASN A 201 -3.32 -2.47 -14.91
C ASN A 201 -4.16 -3.28 -13.93
N PHE A 202 -4.07 -2.98 -12.64
CA PHE A 202 -4.86 -3.66 -11.60
C PHE A 202 -6.36 -3.67 -11.95
N LEU A 203 -6.84 -2.61 -12.61
CA LEU A 203 -8.20 -2.51 -13.14
C LEU A 203 -8.52 -3.57 -14.22
N GLN A 204 -7.57 -3.97 -15.07
CA GLN A 204 -7.77 -5.04 -16.04
C GLN A 204 -7.83 -6.41 -15.36
N VAL A 205 -6.95 -6.68 -14.39
CA VAL A 205 -7.00 -7.95 -13.63
C VAL A 205 -8.31 -8.08 -12.85
N LEU A 206 -8.79 -6.97 -12.28
CA LEU A 206 -10.07 -6.93 -11.58
C LEU A 206 -11.26 -7.07 -12.54
N ALA A 207 -11.18 -6.46 -13.73
CA ALA A 207 -12.20 -6.59 -14.77
C ALA A 207 -12.29 -8.03 -15.29
N ASP A 208 -11.16 -8.65 -15.65
CA ASP A 208 -11.10 -10.03 -16.15
C ASP A 208 -11.55 -11.04 -15.08
N GLY A 209 -11.13 -10.84 -13.82
CA GLY A 209 -11.57 -11.67 -12.70
C GLY A 209 -13.06 -11.48 -12.35
N GLY A 210 -13.55 -10.24 -12.46
CA GLY A 210 -14.96 -9.90 -12.26
C GLY A 210 -15.86 -10.49 -13.34
N GLU A 211 -15.42 -10.49 -14.60
CA GLU A 211 -16.13 -11.10 -15.73
C GLU A 211 -16.31 -12.61 -15.52
N LEU A 212 -15.25 -13.32 -15.14
CA LEU A 212 -15.33 -14.75 -14.83
C LEU A 212 -16.25 -15.05 -13.64
N LEU A 213 -16.23 -14.21 -12.60
CA LEU A 213 -17.11 -14.35 -11.44
C LEU A 213 -18.59 -14.11 -11.82
N ILE A 214 -18.87 -13.09 -12.63
CA ILE A 214 -20.21 -12.79 -13.12
C ILE A 214 -20.73 -13.94 -13.98
N LEU A 215 -19.92 -14.46 -14.91
CA LEU A 215 -20.28 -15.59 -15.74
C LEU A 215 -20.53 -16.86 -14.90
N PHE A 216 -19.70 -17.11 -13.89
CA PHE A 216 -19.89 -18.21 -12.95
C PHE A 216 -21.21 -18.10 -12.17
N LEU A 217 -21.49 -16.93 -11.58
CA LEU A 217 -22.73 -16.69 -10.84
C LEU A 217 -23.96 -16.76 -11.75
N TRP A 218 -23.86 -16.22 -12.97
CA TRP A 218 -24.90 -16.28 -13.98
C TRP A 218 -25.21 -17.72 -14.38
N GLN A 219 -24.18 -18.54 -14.61
CA GLN A 219 -24.32 -19.96 -14.90
C GLN A 219 -24.90 -20.74 -13.71
N MET A 220 -24.57 -20.34 -12.48
CA MET A 220 -25.11 -20.95 -11.27
C MET A 220 -26.59 -20.64 -11.07
N ILE A 221 -27.07 -19.45 -11.43
CA ILE A 221 -28.50 -19.08 -11.37
C ILE A 221 -29.34 -19.95 -12.30
N TRP A 222 -28.85 -20.23 -13.52
CA TRP A 222 -29.54 -21.09 -14.48
C TRP A 222 -29.29 -22.59 -14.28
N SER A 223 -28.50 -22.95 -13.26
CA SER A 223 -28.28 -24.35 -12.91
C SER A 223 -29.45 -24.92 -12.09
N VAL A 224 -29.61 -26.24 -12.12
CA VAL A 224 -30.63 -26.96 -11.33
C VAL A 224 -30.57 -26.59 -9.83
N PRO A 225 -29.39 -26.50 -9.17
CA PRO A 225 -29.29 -25.99 -7.79
C PRO A 225 -29.84 -24.57 -7.60
N GLY A 226 -29.57 -23.65 -8.54
CA GLY A 226 -30.04 -22.26 -8.46
C GLY A 226 -31.57 -22.16 -8.50
N VAL A 227 -32.21 -22.94 -9.38
CA VAL A 227 -33.67 -23.02 -9.49
C VAL A 227 -34.29 -23.61 -8.22
N VAL A 228 -33.67 -24.64 -7.62
CA VAL A 228 -34.14 -25.25 -6.37
C VAL A 228 -34.12 -24.23 -5.22
N VAL A 229 -33.06 -23.43 -5.10
CA VAL A 229 -32.95 -22.37 -4.09
C VAL A 229 -34.04 -21.31 -4.30
N ALA A 230 -34.25 -20.85 -5.53
CA ALA A 230 -35.28 -19.86 -5.85
C ALA A 230 -36.70 -20.35 -5.51
N LEU A 231 -37.01 -21.61 -5.84
CA LEU A 231 -38.28 -22.24 -5.49
C LEU A 231 -38.44 -22.39 -3.96
N GLY A 232 -37.35 -22.70 -3.25
CA GLY A 232 -37.34 -22.76 -1.78
C GLY A 232 -37.69 -21.42 -1.13
N PHE A 233 -37.09 -20.32 -1.58
CA PHE A 233 -37.44 -18.97 -1.11
C PHE A 233 -38.89 -18.60 -1.43
N GLY A 234 -39.38 -18.94 -2.63
CA GLY A 234 -40.78 -18.73 -3.02
C GLY A 234 -41.77 -19.47 -2.12
N ALA A 235 -41.50 -20.75 -1.83
CA ALA A 235 -42.33 -21.56 -0.93
C ALA A 235 -42.35 -21.00 0.50
N LEU A 236 -41.22 -20.51 1.00
CA LEU A 236 -41.09 -19.90 2.32
C LEU A 236 -41.88 -18.59 2.43
N ALA A 237 -41.82 -17.74 1.39
CA ALA A 237 -42.61 -16.53 1.30
C ALA A 237 -44.12 -16.84 1.27
N TRP A 238 -44.53 -17.85 0.49
CA TRP A 238 -45.92 -18.31 0.43
C TRP A 238 -46.43 -18.86 1.76
N LEU A 239 -45.62 -19.67 2.46
CA LEU A 239 -45.96 -20.20 3.79
C LEU A 239 -46.12 -19.09 4.83
N ARG A 240 -45.26 -18.06 4.80
CA ARG A 240 -45.40 -16.89 5.69
C ARG A 240 -46.66 -16.09 5.40
N TRP A 241 -46.97 -15.88 4.13
CA TRP A 241 -48.19 -15.20 3.69
C TRP A 241 -49.44 -15.98 4.11
N ARG A 242 -49.47 -17.30 3.87
CA ARG A 242 -50.58 -18.18 4.24
C ARG A 242 -50.79 -18.24 5.76
N ARG A 243 -49.71 -18.34 6.56
CA ARG A 243 -49.79 -18.31 8.04
C ARG A 243 -50.31 -16.97 8.57
N ARG A 244 -49.99 -15.85 7.91
CA ARG A 244 -50.52 -14.53 8.26
C ARG A 244 -52.03 -14.44 8.07
N TRP A 245 -52.57 -15.05 7.02
CA TRP A 245 -54.01 -15.06 6.74
C TRP A 245 -54.82 -15.96 7.70
N TRP A 246 -54.24 -17.05 8.19
CA TRP A 246 -54.94 -18.01 9.05
C TRP A 246 -54.94 -17.66 10.54
N ARG A 247 -54.18 -16.64 10.98
CA ARG A 247 -54.03 -16.23 12.39
C ARG A 247 -54.82 -14.99 12.79
N MET A 248 -55.74 -14.49 11.97
CA MET A 248 -56.63 -13.41 12.42
C MET A 248 -57.71 -14.00 13.34
N THR A 249 -57.60 -13.75 14.64
CA THR A 249 -58.67 -14.00 15.61
C THR A 249 -59.94 -13.26 15.17
N PRO A 250 -61.15 -13.74 15.54
CA PRO A 250 -62.41 -13.06 15.23
C PRO A 250 -62.39 -11.57 15.59
N GLU A 251 -61.80 -11.22 16.75
CA GLU A 251 -61.60 -9.84 17.19
C GLU A 251 -60.68 -9.02 16.25
N ALA A 252 -59.59 -9.62 15.75
CA ALA A 252 -58.67 -8.94 14.84
C ALA A 252 -59.34 -8.62 13.49
N ARG A 253 -60.21 -9.52 13.00
CA ARG A 253 -61.00 -9.28 11.79
C ARG A 253 -61.97 -8.13 11.98
N LEU A 254 -62.70 -8.13 13.11
CA LEU A 254 -63.69 -7.10 13.40
C LEU A 254 -63.04 -5.72 13.61
N ARG A 255 -61.85 -5.66 14.23
CA ARG A 255 -61.02 -4.44 14.32
C ARG A 255 -60.57 -3.91 12.95
N GLU A 256 -60.26 -4.81 12.02
CA GLU A 256 -59.91 -4.45 10.65
C GLU A 256 -61.14 -3.95 9.87
N GLU A 257 -62.30 -4.58 10.05
CA GLU A 257 -63.57 -4.13 9.47
C GLU A 257 -63.96 -2.73 9.97
N LEU A 258 -63.86 -2.46 11.27
CA LEU A 258 -64.04 -1.12 11.83
C LEU A 258 -63.12 -0.08 11.17
N THR A 259 -61.85 -0.44 10.98
CA THR A 259 -60.86 0.46 10.36
C THR A 259 -61.22 0.75 8.88
N ARG A 260 -61.67 -0.27 8.15
CA ARG A 260 -62.13 -0.14 6.77
C ARG A 260 -63.39 0.71 6.68
N ALA A 261 -64.34 0.53 7.60
CA ALA A 261 -65.58 1.31 7.67
C ALA A 261 -65.30 2.79 7.99
N MET A 262 -64.42 3.10 8.95
CA MET A 262 -64.04 4.49 9.23
C MET A 262 -63.30 5.14 8.05
N THR A 263 -62.41 4.39 7.38
CA THR A 263 -61.75 4.86 6.14
C THR A 263 -62.76 5.09 5.01
N HIS A 264 -63.84 4.31 4.98
CA HIS A 264 -64.92 4.50 4.02
C HIS A 264 -65.70 5.79 4.28
N VAL A 265 -66.07 6.06 5.55
CA VAL A 265 -66.70 7.32 5.97
C VAL A 265 -65.83 8.50 5.55
N GLU A 266 -64.54 8.48 5.88
CA GLU A 266 -63.58 9.54 5.50
C GLU A 266 -63.57 9.81 3.98
N ARG A 267 -63.54 8.76 3.17
CA ARG A 267 -63.39 8.89 1.71
C ARG A 267 -64.67 9.31 0.99
N ARG A 268 -65.85 8.96 1.55
CA ARG A 268 -67.16 9.14 0.91
C ARG A 268 -67.97 10.29 1.50
N ALA A 269 -67.85 10.58 2.79
CA ALA A 269 -68.59 11.66 3.43
C ALA A 269 -68.03 13.05 3.09
N LEU A 270 -66.77 13.14 2.67
CA LEU A 270 -66.05 14.40 2.52
C LEU A 270 -65.33 14.50 1.16
N PRO A 271 -65.28 15.72 0.56
CA PRO A 271 -64.52 15.98 -0.66
C PRO A 271 -63.03 15.69 -0.49
N ALA A 272 -62.34 15.39 -1.59
CA ALA A 272 -60.91 15.04 -1.60
C ALA A 272 -59.98 15.98 -0.79
N PRO A 273 -60.17 17.32 -0.78
CA PRO A 273 -59.33 18.24 0.01
C PRO A 273 -59.46 18.10 1.53
N LEU A 274 -60.54 17.50 2.03
CA LEU A 274 -60.83 17.31 3.45
C LEU A 274 -60.49 15.91 3.95
N ARG A 275 -59.88 15.06 3.10
CA ARG A 275 -59.40 13.73 3.49
C ARG A 275 -58.20 13.80 4.43
N ARG A 276 -57.96 12.71 5.15
CA ARG A 276 -56.88 12.58 6.14
C ARG A 276 -55.53 12.44 5.45
N ARG A 277 -54.51 13.12 5.99
CA ARG A 277 -53.13 12.98 5.50
C ARG A 277 -52.51 11.68 6.03
N THR A 278 -51.47 11.17 5.36
CA THR A 278 -50.84 9.87 5.70
C THR A 278 -50.27 9.78 7.11
N ALA A 279 -49.89 10.91 7.73
CA ALA A 279 -49.32 10.97 9.08
C ALA A 279 -50.26 11.63 10.12
N GLU A 280 -51.51 11.91 9.76
CA GLU A 280 -52.47 12.63 10.61
C GLU A 280 -53.32 11.65 11.43
N SER A 281 -53.46 11.89 12.73
CA SER A 281 -54.35 11.13 13.60
C SER A 281 -55.82 11.45 13.30
N TRP A 282 -56.74 10.60 13.76
CA TRP A 282 -58.17 10.87 13.56
C TRP A 282 -58.65 12.14 14.26
N THR A 283 -58.07 12.46 15.42
CA THR A 283 -58.44 13.65 16.20
C THR A 283 -57.94 14.93 15.55
N GLU A 284 -56.67 14.95 15.10
CA GLU A 284 -56.11 16.09 14.35
C GLU A 284 -56.87 16.34 13.05
N TRP A 285 -57.23 15.25 12.35
CA TRP A 285 -58.05 15.32 11.15
C TRP A 285 -59.42 15.95 11.41
N TYR A 286 -60.12 15.51 12.48
CA TYR A 286 -61.41 16.09 12.84
C TYR A 286 -61.29 17.58 13.17
N GLN A 287 -60.32 17.99 13.99
CA GLN A 287 -60.11 19.40 14.35
C GLN A 287 -59.95 20.29 13.11
N ARG A 288 -59.20 19.83 12.11
CA ARG A 288 -59.00 20.56 10.85
C ARG A 288 -60.26 20.64 9.98
N VAL A 289 -61.09 19.60 10.00
CA VAL A 289 -62.26 19.49 9.12
C VAL A 289 -63.51 20.12 9.76
N ALA A 290 -63.62 20.10 11.09
CA ALA A 290 -64.76 20.62 11.84
C ALA A 290 -65.04 22.11 11.54
N GLU A 291 -63.99 22.94 11.44
CA GLU A 291 -64.10 24.37 11.11
C GLU A 291 -64.71 24.66 9.72
N ARG A 292 -64.72 23.65 8.84
CA ARG A 292 -65.16 23.78 7.43
C ARG A 292 -66.48 23.08 7.15
N LEU A 293 -67.08 22.47 8.17
CA LEU A 293 -68.37 21.78 8.09
C LEU A 293 -69.47 22.58 8.80
N PRO A 294 -70.73 22.46 8.38
CA PRO A 294 -71.86 22.96 9.17
C PRO A 294 -71.87 22.34 10.57
N ASP A 295 -72.24 23.12 11.59
CA ASP A 295 -72.19 22.72 13.00
C ASP A 295 -72.88 21.37 13.28
N GLU A 296 -74.04 21.12 12.65
CA GLU A 296 -74.76 19.85 12.78
C GLU A 296 -73.97 18.63 12.24
N ARG A 297 -73.25 18.81 11.12
CA ARG A 297 -72.46 17.74 10.51
C ARG A 297 -71.16 17.51 11.28
N ALA A 298 -70.53 18.57 11.77
CA ALA A 298 -69.37 18.47 12.64
C ALA A 298 -69.71 17.72 13.94
N ALA A 299 -70.84 18.05 14.57
CA ALA A 299 -71.33 17.36 15.77
C ALA A 299 -71.62 15.88 15.51
N GLN A 300 -72.27 15.52 14.39
CA GLN A 300 -72.50 14.09 14.08
C GLN A 300 -71.20 13.33 13.81
N LEU A 301 -70.22 13.97 13.16
CA LEU A 301 -68.93 13.36 12.85
C LEU A 301 -68.07 13.14 14.10
N VAL A 302 -68.08 14.07 15.05
CA VAL A 302 -67.33 13.90 16.32
C VAL A 302 -67.89 12.75 17.14
N THR A 303 -69.21 12.66 17.28
CA THR A 303 -69.87 11.56 18.00
C THR A 303 -69.57 10.21 17.34
N LEU A 304 -69.58 10.15 16.01
CA LEU A 304 -69.23 8.93 15.27
C LEU A 304 -67.77 8.54 15.52
N LEU A 305 -66.86 9.52 15.53
CA LEU A 305 -65.43 9.31 15.70
C LEU A 305 -65.07 8.89 17.13
N GLU A 306 -65.65 9.53 18.15
CA GLU A 306 -65.43 9.19 19.55
C GLU A 306 -65.85 7.74 19.82
N ARG A 307 -67.06 7.37 19.39
CA ARG A 307 -67.57 6.00 19.52
C ARG A 307 -66.69 4.98 18.77
N TYR A 308 -66.16 5.34 17.61
CA TYR A 308 -65.18 4.50 16.89
C TYR A 308 -63.90 4.29 17.70
N GLN A 309 -63.34 5.36 18.26
CA GLN A 309 -62.10 5.29 19.04
C GLN A 309 -62.29 4.45 20.30
N GLU A 310 -63.40 4.63 21.01
CA GLU A 310 -63.75 3.83 22.19
C GLU A 310 -63.81 2.33 21.87
N ILE A 311 -64.54 1.94 20.82
CA ILE A 311 -64.69 0.53 20.43
C ILE A 311 -63.37 -0.05 19.89
N ARG A 312 -62.63 0.71 19.07
CA ARG A 312 -61.43 0.19 18.40
C ARG A 312 -60.26 0.00 19.35
N TYR A 313 -60.13 0.87 20.34
CA TYR A 313 -59.03 0.90 21.30
C TYR A 313 -59.40 0.31 22.68
N SER A 314 -60.61 -0.23 22.83
CA SER A 314 -60.99 -0.97 24.04
C SER A 314 -60.09 -2.19 24.28
N VAL A 315 -59.93 -2.56 25.56
CA VAL A 315 -59.16 -3.74 25.96
C VAL A 315 -59.84 -5.02 25.47
N THR A 316 -61.15 -5.12 25.65
CA THR A 316 -62.02 -6.18 25.10
C THR A 316 -62.99 -5.57 24.11
N LEU A 317 -63.08 -6.14 22.90
CA LEU A 317 -63.96 -5.60 21.86
C LEU A 317 -65.37 -6.17 22.05
N ASP A 318 -66.34 -5.29 22.27
CA ASP A 318 -67.76 -5.65 22.24
C ASP A 318 -68.20 -5.81 20.78
N GLU A 319 -68.49 -7.05 20.39
CA GLU A 319 -68.89 -7.40 19.03
C GLU A 319 -70.22 -6.76 18.62
N ALA A 320 -71.18 -6.63 19.55
CA ALA A 320 -72.48 -6.04 19.27
C ALA A 320 -72.34 -4.53 19.03
N ALA A 321 -71.58 -3.83 19.89
CA ALA A 321 -71.31 -2.41 19.74
C ALA A 321 -70.52 -2.09 18.46
N ALA A 322 -69.55 -2.95 18.10
CA ALA A 322 -68.77 -2.79 16.87
C ALA A 322 -69.63 -2.92 15.61
N ARG A 323 -70.53 -3.91 15.55
CA ARG A 323 -71.43 -4.11 14.40
C ARG A 323 -72.46 -2.98 14.27
N ASP A 324 -73.05 -2.56 15.39
CA ASP A 324 -73.97 -1.42 15.43
C ASP A 324 -73.30 -0.13 14.92
N TRP A 325 -72.05 0.11 15.34
CA TRP A 325 -71.28 1.25 14.85
C TRP A 325 -71.02 1.18 13.34
N ILE A 326 -70.64 0.00 12.81
CA ILE A 326 -70.40 -0.20 11.36
C ILE A 326 -71.68 0.12 10.56
N GLU A 327 -72.83 -0.38 11.01
CA GLU A 327 -74.12 -0.11 10.37
C GLU A 327 -74.48 1.38 10.40
N THR A 328 -74.33 2.01 11.57
CA THR A 328 -74.54 3.45 11.76
C THR A 328 -73.62 4.27 10.84
N ALA A 329 -72.35 3.90 10.72
CA ALA A 329 -71.37 4.55 9.84
C ALA A 329 -71.76 4.44 8.36
N HIS A 330 -72.28 3.29 7.92
CA HIS A 330 -72.76 3.10 6.56
C HIS A 330 -74.01 3.97 6.26
N ILE A 331 -74.95 4.04 7.20
CA ILE A 331 -76.15 4.88 7.08
C ILE A 331 -75.75 6.36 7.02
N ALA A 332 -74.88 6.82 7.93
CA ALA A 332 -74.39 8.20 7.96
C ALA A 332 -73.68 8.59 6.65
N THR A 333 -72.82 7.71 6.13
CA THR A 333 -72.12 7.93 4.85
C THR A 333 -73.09 8.05 3.67
N THR A 334 -74.16 7.24 3.66
CA THR A 334 -75.19 7.29 2.61
C THR A 334 -76.02 8.58 2.70
N LYS A 335 -76.30 9.06 3.91
CA LYS A 335 -77.02 10.32 4.14
C LYS A 335 -76.19 11.55 3.75
N TRP A 336 -74.87 11.52 3.97
CA TRP A 336 -73.98 12.64 3.67
C TRP A 336 -73.48 12.70 2.22
N SER A 337 -73.63 11.61 1.47
CA SER A 337 -73.28 11.54 0.04
C SER A 337 -74.42 11.94 -0.91
N ARG A 338 -75.63 12.17 -0.38
CA ARG A 338 -76.73 12.86 -1.05
C ARG A 338 -76.70 14.33 -0.67
#